data_AF-K2CY69-F1
#
_entry.id   AF-K2CY69-F1
#
_cell.length_a   1.000
_cell.length_b   1.000
_cell.length_c   1.000
_cell.angle_alpha   90.00
_cell.angle_beta   90.00
_cell.angle_gamma   90.00
#
_symmetry.space_group_name_H-M   'P 1'
#
loop_
_entity.id
_entity.type
_entity.pdbx_description
1 polymer ?
#
loop_
_entity_poly.entity_id
_entity_poly.type
_entity_poly.pdbx_seq_one_letter_code
_entity_poly.pdbx_strand_id
1 'polypeptide(L)'
;MPAASVDVWHDRAVFHFLTTDEQRERYVAQVVHALRPGGFAIVGTFGPQGPEKCSGLAVSRYAPQELHGKFGVPFELIESHTEIHTTPWGAPQQFVYCFCRHHAQ
;
A
#
# COMPACT_ATOMS: atom_id res chain seq x y z
N MET A 1 -15.86 -2.67 -7.01
CA MET A 1 -16.34 -3.79 -6.16
C MET A 1 -17.68 -3.40 -5.54
N PRO A 2 -18.48 -4.32 -4.95
CA PRO A 2 -19.63 -3.89 -4.16
C PRO A 2 -19.20 -3.09 -2.94
N ALA A 3 -20.03 -2.15 -2.51
CA ALA A 3 -19.74 -1.31 -1.35
C ALA A 3 -19.65 -2.14 -0.06
N ALA A 4 -18.68 -1.82 0.80
CA ALA A 4 -18.51 -2.43 2.13
C ALA A 4 -18.62 -3.98 2.11
N SER A 5 -17.98 -4.61 1.12
CA SER A 5 -18.08 -6.04 0.84
C SER A 5 -16.94 -6.87 1.42
N VAL A 6 -15.87 -6.24 1.91
CA VAL A 6 -14.72 -6.94 2.50
C VAL A 6 -14.37 -6.38 3.86
N ASP A 7 -13.91 -7.25 4.76
CA ASP A 7 -13.40 -6.88 6.09
C ASP A 7 -11.91 -6.50 6.05
N VAL A 8 -11.17 -7.09 5.10
CA VAL A 8 -9.72 -6.90 4.94
C VAL A 8 -9.38 -6.65 3.48
N TRP A 9 -8.62 -5.59 3.24
CA TRP A 9 -7.94 -5.31 1.99
C TRP A 9 -6.45 -5.62 2.15
N HIS A 10 -5.90 -6.49 1.30
CA HIS A 10 -4.47 -6.79 1.32
C HIS A 10 -3.88 -6.58 -0.08
N ASP A 11 -3.01 -5.60 -0.19
CA ASP A 11 -2.21 -5.35 -1.38
C ASP A 11 -0.73 -5.52 -1.05
N ARG A 12 -0.07 -6.47 -1.70
CA ARG A 12 1.35 -6.73 -1.48
C ARG A 12 2.27 -5.89 -2.39
N ALA A 13 1.78 -5.39 -3.53
CA ALA A 13 2.66 -4.80 -4.55
C ALA A 13 1.97 -3.92 -5.61
N VAL A 14 0.65 -3.98 -5.79
CA VAL A 14 -0.05 -3.25 -6.86
C VAL A 14 0.18 -1.75 -6.71
N PHE A 15 0.12 -1.23 -5.48
CA PHE A 15 0.26 0.19 -5.20
C PHE A 15 1.56 0.80 -5.73
N HIS A 16 2.69 0.07 -5.73
CA HIS A 16 3.96 0.63 -6.23
C HIS A 16 3.96 0.83 -7.75
N PHE A 17 3.06 0.19 -8.50
CA PHE A 17 2.92 0.43 -9.94
C PHE A 17 2.08 1.68 -10.25
N LEU A 18 1.41 2.27 -9.24
CA LEU A 18 0.61 3.49 -9.39
C LEU A 18 1.53 4.71 -9.28
N THR A 19 2.05 5.16 -10.43
CA THR A 19 3.09 6.19 -10.51
C THR A 19 2.54 7.60 -10.64
N THR A 20 1.26 7.77 -10.99
CA THR A 20 0.58 9.07 -11.01
C THR A 20 -0.33 9.25 -9.80
N ASP A 21 -0.57 10.49 -9.39
CA ASP A 21 -1.48 10.76 -8.27
C ASP A 21 -2.92 10.36 -8.59
N GLU A 22 -3.39 10.57 -9.82
CA GLU A 22 -4.73 10.13 -10.28
C GLU A 22 -4.94 8.61 -10.13
N GLN A 23 -3.91 7.80 -10.42
CA GLN A 23 -3.98 6.35 -10.23
C GLN A 23 -4.13 5.98 -8.75
N ARG A 24 -3.38 6.65 -7.87
CA ARG A 24 -3.39 6.41 -6.42
C ARG A 24 -4.71 6.85 -5.80
N GLU A 25 -5.23 8.02 -6.18
CA GLU A 25 -6.52 8.53 -5.73
C GLU A 25 -7.66 7.57 -6.11
N ARG A 26 -7.68 7.10 -7.36
CA ARG A 26 -8.66 6.09 -7.81
C ARG A 26 -8.55 4.79 -7.04
N TYR A 27 -7.33 4.33 -6.79
CA TYR A 27 -7.10 3.13 -6.00
C TYR A 27 -7.64 3.31 -4.58
N VAL A 28 -7.26 4.38 -3.88
CA VAL A 28 -7.71 4.64 -2.50
C VAL A 28 -9.23 4.76 -2.44
N ALA A 29 -9.86 5.43 -3.41
CA ALA A 29 -11.31 5.51 -3.51
C ALA A 29 -11.97 4.12 -3.66
N GLN A 30 -11.36 3.19 -4.42
CA GLN A 30 -11.84 1.81 -4.51
C GLN A 30 -11.65 1.04 -3.21
N VAL A 31 -10.53 1.22 -2.50
CA VAL A 31 -10.33 0.61 -1.18
C VAL A 31 -11.40 1.09 -0.20
N VAL A 32 -11.61 2.41 -0.11
CA VAL A 32 -12.64 3.01 0.76
C VAL A 32 -14.04 2.52 0.40
N HIS A 33 -14.35 2.38 -0.89
CA HIS A 33 -15.64 1.87 -1.34
C HIS A 33 -15.86 0.40 -0.96
N ALA A 34 -14.85 -0.45 -1.18
CA ALA A 34 -14.98 -1.89 -0.97
C ALA A 34 -14.88 -2.29 0.50
N LEU A 35 -14.03 -1.62 1.27
CA LEU A 35 -13.71 -1.97 2.65
C LEU A 35 -14.79 -1.49 3.61
N ARG A 36 -15.24 -2.38 4.51
CA ARG A 36 -16.22 -2.01 5.54
C ARG A 36 -15.67 -0.91 6.46
N PRO A 37 -16.53 -0.02 6.99
CA PRO A 37 -16.16 0.85 8.09
C PRO A 37 -15.63 0.02 9.27
N GLY A 38 -14.49 0.41 9.84
CA GLY A 38 -13.81 -0.37 10.87
C GLY A 38 -12.97 -1.55 10.36
N GLY A 39 -12.99 -1.85 9.07
CA GLY A 39 -12.17 -2.87 8.42
C GLY A 39 -10.70 -2.47 8.30
N PHE A 40 -9.88 -3.39 7.79
CA PHE A 40 -8.43 -3.25 7.79
C PHE A 40 -7.81 -3.24 6.39
N ALA A 41 -6.77 -2.44 6.18
CA ALA A 41 -5.97 -2.42 4.98
C ALA A 41 -4.50 -2.73 5.31
N ILE A 42 -3.90 -3.69 4.62
CA ILE A 42 -2.46 -3.96 4.65
C ILE A 42 -1.92 -3.69 3.26
N VAL A 43 -0.99 -2.74 3.15
CA VAL A 43 -0.49 -2.27 1.86
C VAL A 43 1.03 -2.28 1.85
N GLY A 44 1.59 -3.06 0.94
CA GLY A 44 3.01 -3.23 0.71
C GLY A 44 3.49 -2.50 -0.55
N THR A 45 4.61 -1.80 -0.42
CA THR A 45 5.32 -1.16 -1.53
C THR A 45 6.82 -1.37 -1.38
N PHE A 46 7.59 -1.01 -2.41
CA PHE A 46 9.04 -0.91 -2.22
C PHE A 46 9.37 0.28 -1.31
N GLY A 47 10.29 0.05 -0.37
CA GLY A 47 10.84 1.10 0.47
C GLY A 47 11.82 2.01 -0.30
N PRO A 48 12.37 3.06 0.34
CA PRO A 48 13.29 3.99 -0.31
C PRO A 48 14.54 3.32 -0.90
N GLN A 49 14.99 2.21 -0.30
CA GLN A 49 16.12 1.39 -0.77
C GLN A 49 15.69 0.21 -1.65
N GLY A 50 14.42 0.16 -2.06
CA GLY A 50 13.93 -0.82 -3.02
C GLY A 50 14.32 -0.48 -4.47
N PRO A 51 14.09 -1.41 -5.42
CA PRO A 51 14.35 -1.20 -6.83
C PRO A 51 13.45 -0.10 -7.43
N GLU A 52 13.94 0.56 -8.47
CA GLU A 52 13.19 1.56 -9.24
C GLU A 52 12.32 0.94 -10.33
N LYS A 53 12.52 -0.35 -10.60
CA LYS A 53 11.74 -1.11 -11.58
C LYS A 53 11.36 -2.48 -11.04
N CYS A 54 10.17 -2.93 -11.41
CA CYS A 54 9.71 -4.30 -11.21
C CYS A 54 9.12 -4.82 -12.52
N SER A 55 9.56 -6.00 -12.95
CA SER A 55 9.17 -6.58 -14.26
C SER A 55 9.38 -5.63 -15.45
N GLY A 56 10.41 -4.78 -15.39
CA GLY A 56 10.73 -3.77 -16.41
C GLY A 56 9.91 -2.48 -16.34
N LEU A 57 8.87 -2.41 -15.49
CA LEU A 57 8.04 -1.23 -15.30
C LEU A 57 8.57 -0.34 -14.18
N ALA A 58 8.43 0.97 -14.33
CA ALA A 58 8.76 1.93 -13.28
C ALA A 58 7.84 1.73 -12.07
N VAL A 59 8.40 1.88 -10.87
CA VAL A 59 7.66 1.79 -9.61
C VAL A 59 7.88 3.03 -8.75
N SER A 60 6.91 3.32 -7.89
CA SER A 60 7.03 4.30 -6.82
C SER A 60 7.59 3.63 -5.57
N ARG A 61 8.45 4.36 -4.85
CA ARG A 61 9.02 3.94 -3.57
C ARG A 61 8.53 4.89 -2.48
N TYR A 62 8.34 4.37 -1.28
CA TYR A 62 7.78 5.15 -0.18
C TYR A 62 8.49 4.86 1.14
N ALA A 63 8.75 5.90 1.92
CA ALA A 63 8.88 5.75 3.36
C ALA A 63 7.50 5.45 4.00
N PRO A 64 7.43 4.85 5.20
CA PRO A 64 6.16 4.49 5.84
C PRO A 64 5.15 5.65 5.95
N GLN A 65 5.62 6.83 6.35
CA GLN A 65 4.77 8.01 6.53
C GLN A 65 4.26 8.56 5.19
N GLU A 66 5.07 8.46 4.13
CA GLU A 66 4.67 8.88 2.78
C GLU A 66 3.61 7.94 2.21
N LEU A 67 3.76 6.62 2.43
CA LEU A 67 2.79 5.62 2.00
C LEU A 67 1.45 5.85 2.69
N HIS A 68 1.45 5.94 4.02
CA HIS A 68 0.23 6.24 4.78
C HIS A 68 -0.39 7.57 4.37
N GLY A 69 0.42 8.61 4.12
CA GLY A 69 -0.04 9.91 3.66
C GLY A 69 -0.83 9.87 2.34
N LYS A 70 -0.64 8.84 1.49
CA LYS A 70 -1.46 8.64 0.29
C LYS A 70 -2.86 8.08 0.57
N PHE A 71 -3.05 7.37 1.68
CA PHE A 71 -4.36 6.88 2.11
C PHE A 71 -5.16 7.97 2.84
N GLY A 72 -4.46 8.84 3.57
CA GLY A 72 -5.02 10.06 4.14
C GLY A 72 -6.08 9.83 5.23
N VAL A 73 -6.92 10.85 5.43
CA VAL A 73 -7.87 10.97 6.55
C VAL A 73 -8.80 9.77 6.76
N PRO A 74 -9.28 9.02 5.74
CA PRO A 74 -10.15 7.86 5.99
C PRO A 74 -9.49 6.73 6.79
N PHE A 75 -8.15 6.72 6.88
CA PHE A 75 -7.40 5.64 7.50
C PHE A 75 -6.60 6.11 8.71
N GLU A 76 -6.59 5.29 9.74
CA GLU A 76 -5.67 5.36 10.87
C GLU A 76 -4.52 4.39 10.64
N LEU A 77 -3.27 4.86 10.71
CA LEU A 77 -2.10 3.98 10.72
C LEU A 77 -1.99 3.30 12.09
N ILE A 78 -2.16 1.98 12.12
CA ILE A 78 -1.95 1.18 13.34
C ILE A 78 -0.47 0.84 13.48
N GLU A 79 0.14 0.34 12.41
CA GLU A 79 1.54 -0.09 12.41
C GLU A 79 2.16 0.09 11.03
N SER A 80 3.46 0.29 10.99
CA SER A 80 4.24 0.15 9.77
C SER A 80 5.48 -0.70 9.99
N HIS A 81 5.84 -1.48 8.99
CA HIS A 81 6.99 -2.37 9.04
C HIS A 81 7.88 -2.19 7.82
N THR A 82 9.18 -2.28 8.01
CA THR A 82 10.16 -2.31 6.90
C THR A 82 10.86 -3.66 6.91
N GLU A 83 10.77 -4.36 5.79
CA GLU A 83 11.35 -5.70 5.62
C GLU A 83 12.42 -5.67 4.53
N ILE A 84 13.53 -6.39 4.72
CA ILE A 84 14.49 -6.66 3.66
C ILE A 84 14.23 -8.08 3.13
N HIS A 85 13.66 -8.17 1.94
CA HIS A 85 13.49 -9.42 1.23
C HIS A 85 14.75 -9.75 0.42
N THR A 86 15.36 -10.90 0.66
CA THR A 86 16.43 -11.42 -0.20
C THR A 86 15.81 -12.18 -1.37
N THR A 87 16.02 -11.69 -2.59
CA THR A 87 15.58 -12.38 -3.81
C THR A 87 16.27 -13.75 -3.96
N PRO A 88 15.71 -14.69 -4.75
CA PRO A 88 16.32 -16.00 -4.98
C PRO A 88 17.77 -15.95 -5.49
N TRP A 89 18.17 -14.87 -6.16
CA TRP A 89 19.52 -14.61 -6.67
C TRP A 89 20.38 -13.75 -5.73
N GLY A 90 19.96 -13.53 -4.48
CA GLY A 90 20.77 -12.93 -3.42
C GLY A 90 20.73 -11.40 -3.33
N ALA A 91 20.01 -10.71 -4.21
CA ALA A 91 19.87 -9.25 -4.14
C ALA A 91 18.85 -8.83 -3.07
N PRO A 92 19.16 -7.85 -2.20
CA PRO A 92 18.21 -7.33 -1.22
C PRO A 92 17.17 -6.42 -1.87
N GLN A 93 15.93 -6.49 -1.39
CA GLN A 93 14.83 -5.60 -1.76
C GLN A 93 14.13 -5.11 -0.50
N GLN A 94 14.17 -3.81 -0.26
CA GLN A 94 13.44 -3.21 0.85
C GLN A 94 11.96 -3.09 0.49
N PHE A 95 11.10 -3.62 1.35
CA PHE A 95 9.66 -3.43 1.34
C PHE A 95 9.23 -2.61 2.55
N VAL A 96 8.17 -1.82 2.35
CA VAL A 96 7.48 -1.09 3.40
C VAL A 96 6.02 -1.52 3.39
N TYR A 97 5.52 -1.84 4.58
CA TYR A 97 4.15 -2.22 4.82
C TYR A 97 3.49 -1.20 5.76
N CYS A 98 2.27 -0.79 5.43
CA CYS A 98 1.38 -0.08 6.34
C CYS A 98 0.18 -0.96 6.66
N PHE A 99 -0.09 -1.12 7.95
CA PHE A 99 -1.31 -1.71 8.48
C PHE A 99 -2.19 -0.58 9.00
N CYS A 100 -3.34 -0.40 8.35
CA CYS A 100 -4.25 0.69 8.60
C CYS A 100 -5.65 0.18 8.94
N ARG A 101 -6.38 0.96 9.73
CA ARG A 101 -7.81 0.78 9.97
C ARG A 101 -8.61 1.83 9.24
N HIS A 102 -9.65 1.43 8.53
CA HIS A 102 -10.63 2.35 7.96
C HIS A 102 -11.52 2.86 9.09
N HIS A 103 -11.64 4.18 9.24
CA HIS A 103 -12.50 4.75 10.27
C HIS A 103 -13.95 4.28 10.11
N ALA A 104 -14.59 3.98 11.23
CA ALA A 104 -16.04 3.84 11.26
C ALA A 104 -16.64 5.25 11.24
N GLN A 105 -17.44 5.57 10.22
CA GLN A 105 -18.38 6.69 10.30
C GLN A 105 -19.59 6.28 11.13
#